data_AF-A0A0Q8ZHL5-F1
#
_entry.id   AF-A0A0Q8ZHL5-F1
#
_cell.length_a   1.000
_cell.length_b   1.000
_cell.length_c   1.000
_cell.angle_alpha   90.00
_cell.angle_beta   90.00
_cell.angle_gamma   90.00
#
_symmetry.space_group_name_H-M   'P 1'
#
loop_
_entity.id
_entity.type
_entity.pdbx_description
1 polymer ?
#
loop_
_entity_poly.entity_id
_entity_poly.type
_entity_poly.pdbx_seq_one_letter_code
_entity_poly.pdbx_strand_id
1 'polypeptide(L)'
;MLIGGLAALTGASRRSLRHYEDEGLLISARAANGYRTYDAAAVATVHKIKALLGAGMTLDLVRQVLPCTVDATPRVEPCARLLTALRGEMARLDESAAAIQLSRNQIAAIVERSTTSAPSR
;
A
#
# COMPACT_ATOMS: atom_id res chain seq x y z
N MET A 1 -3.33 -7.19 -22.47
CA MET A 1 -2.33 -6.09 -22.53
C MET A 1 -0.96 -6.60 -22.11
N LEU A 2 0.15 -6.03 -22.63
CA LEU A 2 1.51 -6.35 -22.15
C LEU A 2 1.82 -5.60 -20.85
N ILE A 3 2.89 -6.00 -20.15
CA ILE A 3 3.32 -5.35 -18.89
C ILE A 3 3.56 -3.84 -19.03
N GLY A 4 4.02 -3.39 -20.21
CA GLY A 4 4.22 -1.97 -20.49
C GLY A 4 2.91 -1.19 -20.53
N GLY A 5 1.86 -1.77 -21.13
CA GLY A 5 0.53 -1.17 -21.15
C GLY A 5 -0.09 -1.15 -19.76
N LEU A 6 0.06 -2.22 -18.99
CA LEU A 6 -0.42 -2.27 -17.60
C LEU A 6 0.27 -1.23 -16.73
N ALA A 7 1.59 -1.05 -16.87
CA ALA A 7 2.34 -0.02 -16.16
C ALA A 7 1.85 1.39 -16.49
N ALA A 8 1.58 1.68 -17.77
CA ALA A 8 1.08 2.98 -18.20
C ALA A 8 -0.31 3.28 -17.63
N LEU A 9 -1.22 2.29 -17.61
CA LEU A 9 -2.58 2.47 -17.11
C LEU A 9 -2.66 2.59 -15.59
N THR A 10 -1.74 1.95 -14.87
CA THR A 10 -1.80 1.86 -13.40
C THR A 10 -0.84 2.81 -12.68
N GLY A 11 0.10 3.40 -13.42
CA GLY A 11 1.24 4.13 -12.86
C GLY A 11 2.11 3.28 -11.93
N ALA A 12 2.09 1.95 -12.06
CA ALA A 12 2.99 1.05 -11.35
C ALA A 12 4.26 0.83 -12.17
N SER A 13 5.40 0.67 -11.50
CA SER A 13 6.63 0.31 -12.21
C SER A 13 6.54 -1.13 -12.74
N ARG A 14 7.19 -1.43 -13.86
CA ARG A 14 7.28 -2.82 -14.37
C ARG A 14 7.93 -3.76 -13.34
N ARG A 15 8.85 -3.25 -12.51
CA ARG A 15 9.45 -4.01 -11.40
C ARG A 15 8.40 -4.39 -10.36
N SER A 16 7.56 -3.43 -9.94
CA SER A 16 6.46 -3.67 -9.00
C SER A 16 5.46 -4.67 -9.57
N LEU A 17 5.09 -4.56 -10.85
CA LEU A 17 4.17 -5.50 -11.50
C LEU A 17 4.72 -6.93 -11.53
N ARG A 18 6.02 -7.11 -11.83
CA ARG A 18 6.66 -8.43 -11.76
C ARG A 18 6.68 -8.95 -10.33
N HIS A 19 6.99 -8.10 -9.37
CA HIS A 19 6.97 -8.51 -7.97
C HIS A 19 5.56 -8.94 -7.52
N TYR A 20 4.50 -8.24 -7.92
CA TYR A 20 3.13 -8.66 -7.63
C TYR A 20 2.78 -9.99 -8.29
N GLU A 21 3.30 -10.26 -9.50
CA GLU A 21 3.15 -11.55 -10.18
C GLU A 21 3.90 -12.67 -9.44
N ASP A 22 5.14 -12.42 -9.01
CA ASP A 22 5.96 -13.38 -8.25
C ASP A 22 5.31 -13.73 -6.90
N GLU A 23 4.65 -12.77 -6.25
CA GLU A 23 3.89 -12.95 -5.01
C GLU A 23 2.48 -13.53 -5.22
N GLY A 24 2.10 -13.85 -6.46
CA GLY A 24 0.80 -14.42 -6.81
C GLY A 24 -0.39 -13.47 -6.69
N LEU A 25 -0.15 -12.17 -6.56
CA LEU A 25 -1.17 -11.11 -6.47
C LEU A 25 -1.69 -10.66 -7.84
N LEU A 26 -0.90 -10.91 -8.88
CA LEU A 26 -1.23 -10.55 -10.26
C LEU A 26 -1.06 -11.77 -11.15
N ILE A 27 -2.11 -12.13 -11.87
CA ILE A 27 -2.08 -13.30 -12.77
C ILE A 27 -1.81 -12.82 -14.19
N SER A 28 -0.86 -13.48 -14.86
CA SER A 28 -0.61 -13.29 -16.29
C SER A 28 -1.03 -14.53 -17.07
N ALA A 29 -1.51 -14.33 -18.29
CA ALA A 29 -1.69 -15.38 -19.29
C ALA A 29 -0.51 -15.37 -20.26
N ARG A 30 -0.31 -16.46 -21.00
CA ARG A 30 0.61 -16.50 -22.13
C ARG A 30 -0.16 -16.42 -23.43
N ALA A 31 0.18 -15.45 -24.28
CA ALA A 31 -0.34 -15.38 -25.63
C ALA A 31 0.35 -16.42 -26.55
N ALA A 32 -0.24 -16.68 -27.71
CA ALA A 32 0.28 -17.65 -28.69
C ALA A 32 1.71 -17.35 -29.17
N ASN A 33 2.14 -16.09 -29.08
CA ASN A 33 3.50 -15.63 -29.39
C ASN A 33 4.48 -15.76 -28.19
N GLY A 34 4.07 -16.38 -27.09
CA GLY A 34 4.89 -16.64 -25.91
C GLY A 34 5.01 -15.46 -24.92
N TYR A 35 4.49 -14.28 -25.25
CA TYR A 35 4.54 -13.13 -24.35
C TYR A 35 3.50 -13.21 -23.23
N ARG A 36 3.86 -12.64 -22.07
CA ARG A 36 2.93 -12.44 -20.95
C ARG A 36 1.90 -11.36 -21.28
N THR A 37 0.65 -11.68 -21.07
CA THR A 37 -0.47 -10.76 -21.22
C THR A 37 -1.31 -10.71 -19.95
N TYR A 38 -1.84 -9.53 -19.65
CA TYR A 38 -2.74 -9.26 -18.55
C TYR A 38 -4.12 -8.90 -19.10
N ASP A 39 -5.19 -9.29 -18.44
CA ASP A 39 -6.54 -8.89 -18.80
C ASP A 39 -6.85 -7.46 -18.31
N ALA A 40 -8.06 -6.97 -18.56
CA ALA A 40 -8.49 -5.65 -18.07
C ALA A 40 -8.68 -5.62 -16.54
N ALA A 41 -9.02 -6.75 -15.91
CA ALA A 41 -9.21 -6.86 -14.46
C ALA A 41 -7.88 -6.66 -13.70
N ALA A 42 -6.75 -6.95 -14.33
CA ALA A 42 -5.42 -6.66 -13.79
C ALA A 42 -5.23 -5.19 -13.42
N VAL A 43 -5.84 -4.24 -14.15
CA VAL A 43 -5.77 -2.80 -13.83
C VAL A 43 -6.41 -2.52 -12.48
N ALA A 44 -7.63 -3.01 -12.27
CA ALA A 44 -8.36 -2.85 -11.00
C ALA A 44 -7.60 -3.51 -9.84
N THR A 45 -7.04 -4.70 -10.08
CA THR A 45 -6.23 -5.43 -9.09
C THR A 45 -5.00 -4.64 -8.68
N VAL A 46 -4.24 -4.09 -9.63
CA VAL A 46 -3.05 -3.28 -9.34
C VAL A 46 -3.40 -1.99 -8.60
N HIS A 47 -4.52 -1.33 -8.94
CA HIS A 47 -4.99 -0.17 -8.19
C HIS A 47 -5.35 -0.52 -6.74
N LYS A 48 -6.01 -1.64 -6.49
CA LYS A 48 -6.30 -2.13 -5.13
C LYS A 48 -5.01 -2.40 -4.36
N ILE A 49 -4.05 -3.11 -4.94
CA ILE A 49 -2.74 -3.35 -4.32
C ILE A 49 -2.07 -2.03 -3.96
N LYS A 50 -2.02 -1.06 -4.89
CA LYS A 50 -1.42 0.26 -4.62
C LYS A 50 -2.13 1.02 -3.52
N ALA A 51 -3.46 0.98 -3.48
CA ALA A 51 -4.24 1.66 -2.44
C ALA A 51 -3.95 1.06 -1.05
N LEU A 52 -3.90 -0.26 -0.94
CA LEU A 52 -3.61 -0.95 0.33
C LEU A 52 -2.17 -0.72 0.79
N LEU A 53 -1.20 -0.78 -0.13
CA LEU A 53 0.19 -0.41 0.17
C LEU A 53 0.32 1.06 0.56
N GLY A 54 -0.42 1.95 -0.10
CA GLY A 54 -0.49 3.38 0.23
C GLY A 54 -1.12 3.66 1.59
N ALA A 55 -1.98 2.76 2.08
CA ALA A 55 -2.53 2.79 3.44
C ALA A 55 -1.54 2.27 4.50
N GLY A 56 -0.30 1.95 4.12
CA GLY A 56 0.74 1.49 5.04
C GLY A 56 0.77 -0.03 5.26
N MET A 57 -0.06 -0.79 4.57
CA MET A 57 -0.05 -2.26 4.69
C MET A 57 1.20 -2.86 4.06
N THR A 58 1.68 -3.96 4.63
CA THR A 58 2.71 -4.79 4.02
C THR A 58 2.14 -5.61 2.86
N LEU A 59 3.00 -6.01 1.92
CA LEU A 59 2.58 -6.83 0.79
C LEU A 59 2.00 -8.20 1.22
N ASP A 60 2.52 -8.76 2.31
CA ASP A 60 1.98 -9.98 2.93
C ASP A 60 0.55 -9.83 3.44
N LEU A 61 0.23 -8.67 4.03
CA LEU A 61 -1.12 -8.38 4.48
C LEU A 61 -2.04 -8.13 3.28
N VAL A 62 -1.55 -7.41 2.26
CA VAL A 62 -2.26 -7.24 0.99
C VAL A 62 -2.62 -8.59 0.38
N ARG A 63 -1.73 -9.59 0.39
CA ARG A 63 -2.00 -10.94 -0.12
C ARG A 63 -3.14 -11.65 0.62
N GLN A 64 -3.27 -11.42 1.92
CA GLN A 64 -4.33 -12.01 2.73
C GLN A 64 -5.67 -11.27 2.57
N VAL A 65 -5.63 -9.95 2.36
CA VAL A 65 -6.82 -9.10 2.24
C VAL A 65 -7.39 -9.10 0.82
N LEU A 66 -6.54 -9.11 -0.21
CA LEU A 66 -6.94 -8.94 -1.61
C LEU A 66 -8.03 -9.95 -2.05
N PRO A 67 -7.96 -11.25 -1.71
CA PRO A 67 -9.02 -12.21 -2.01
C PRO A 67 -10.36 -11.92 -1.32
N CYS A 68 -10.33 -11.20 -0.20
CA CYS A 68 -11.53 -10.75 0.52
C CYS A 68 -12.13 -9.46 -0.08
N THR A 69 -11.48 -8.84 -1.07
CA THR A 69 -11.95 -7.61 -1.73
C THR A 69 -12.66 -7.92 -3.06
N VAL A 70 -13.77 -8.65 -2.99
CA VAL A 70 -14.61 -8.96 -4.17
C VAL A 70 -15.90 -8.14 -4.09
N ASP A 71 -16.07 -7.23 -5.05
CA ASP A 71 -17.30 -6.52 -5.41
C ASP A 71 -17.96 -5.60 -4.36
N ALA A 72 -18.77 -4.66 -4.89
CA ALA A 72 -19.42 -3.56 -4.19
C ALA A 72 -20.61 -4.00 -3.30
N THR A 73 -20.44 -5.04 -2.48
CA THR A 73 -21.45 -5.45 -1.48
C THR A 73 -20.82 -5.74 -0.11
N PRO A 74 -21.44 -5.30 1.00
CA PRO A 74 -20.81 -5.23 2.32
C PRO A 74 -20.96 -6.55 3.08
N ARG A 75 -20.60 -7.67 2.47
CA ARG A 75 -20.47 -8.95 3.20
C ARG A 75 -19.18 -9.64 2.81
N VAL A 76 -18.11 -9.10 3.37
CA VAL A 76 -16.94 -9.90 3.68
C VAL A 76 -17.24 -10.50 5.05
N GLU A 77 -17.15 -11.81 5.22
CA GLU A 77 -16.84 -12.38 6.54
C GLU A 77 -15.32 -12.46 6.60
N PRO A 78 -14.62 -11.35 6.96
CA PRO A 78 -13.17 -11.41 7.09
C PRO A 78 -12.88 -12.44 8.18
N CYS A 79 -12.26 -13.55 7.79
CA CYS A 79 -11.85 -14.58 8.74
C CYS A 79 -11.17 -13.91 9.93
N ALA A 80 -11.47 -14.31 11.17
CA ALA A 80 -11.00 -13.64 12.38
C ALA A 80 -9.49 -13.32 12.38
N ARG A 81 -8.69 -14.17 11.74
CA ARG A 81 -7.24 -13.97 11.49
C ARG A 81 -6.94 -12.66 10.75
N LEU A 82 -7.69 -12.34 9.70
CA LEU A 82 -7.53 -11.12 8.90
C LEU A 82 -7.84 -9.87 9.72
N LEU A 83 -8.94 -9.88 10.48
CA LEU A 83 -9.29 -8.78 11.36
C LEU A 83 -8.23 -8.55 12.44
N THR A 84 -7.70 -9.62 13.03
CA THR A 84 -6.60 -9.52 13.99
C THR A 84 -5.34 -8.92 13.35
N ALA A 85 -4.97 -9.35 12.15
CA ALA A 85 -3.82 -8.80 11.43
C ALA A 85 -4.01 -7.30 11.11
N LEU A 86 -5.19 -6.91 10.62
CA LEU A 86 -5.52 -5.50 10.34
C LEU A 86 -5.48 -4.63 11.59
N ARG A 87 -6.02 -5.12 12.72
CA ARG A 87 -5.93 -4.40 14.01
C ARG A 87 -4.50 -4.26 14.51
N GLY A 88 -3.67 -5.29 14.32
CA GLY A 88 -2.23 -5.22 14.63
C GLY A 88 -1.52 -4.17 13.79
N GLU A 89 -1.84 -4.09 12.49
CA GLU A 89 -1.26 -3.08 11.60
C GLU A 89 -1.71 -1.66 11.99
N MET A 90 -2.99 -1.47 12.37
CA MET A 90 -3.47 -0.20 12.91
C MET A 90 -2.68 0.22 14.16
N ALA A 91 -2.48 -0.69 15.12
CA ALA A 91 -1.71 -0.39 16.33
C ALA A 91 -0.26 0.02 16.01
N ARG A 92 0.39 -0.66 15.06
CA ARG A 92 1.75 -0.32 14.60
C ARG A 92 1.82 1.07 13.97
N LEU A 93 0.80 1.45 13.19
CA LEU A 93 0.71 2.79 12.60
C LEU A 93 0.48 3.85 13.67
N ASP A 94 -0.37 3.59 14.66
CA ASP A 94 -0.63 4.50 15.78
C ASP A 94 0.63 4.74 16.63
N GLU A 95 1.42 3.69 16.91
CA GLU A 95 2.71 3.81 17.59
C GLU A 95 3.70 4.66 16.79
N SER A 96 3.78 4.44 15.48
CA SER A 96 4.65 5.21 14.59
C SER A 96 4.23 6.69 14.55
N ALA A 97 2.93 6.96 14.49
CA ALA A 97 2.38 8.31 14.50
C ALA A 97 2.70 9.03 15.82
N ALA A 98 2.54 8.35 16.96
CA ALA A 98 2.88 8.90 18.26
C ALA A 98 4.38 9.25 18.37
N ALA A 99 5.26 8.39 17.86
CA ALA A 99 6.70 8.64 17.83
C ALA A 99 7.05 9.87 16.96
N ILE A 100 6.47 9.95 15.76
CA ILE A 100 6.66 11.11 14.86
C ILE A 100 6.16 12.40 15.53
N GLN A 101 5.00 12.36 16.19
CA GLN A 101 4.44 13.52 16.88
C GLN A 101 5.33 13.98 18.04
N LEU A 102 5.91 13.05 18.80
CA LEU A 102 6.87 13.36 19.85
C LEU A 102 8.11 14.08 19.29
N SER A 103 8.72 13.53 18.23
CA SER A 103 9.87 14.16 17.58
C SER A 103 9.54 15.55 17.04
N ARG A 104 8.37 15.73 16.41
CA ARG A 104 7.90 17.04 15.95
C ARG A 104 7.80 18.03 17.10
N ASN A 105 7.22 17.64 18.23
CA ASN A 105 7.06 18.50 19.40
C ASN A 105 8.42 18.91 19.99
N GLN A 106 9.39 17.99 20.03
CA GLN A 106 10.77 18.30 20.46
C GLN A 106 11.42 19.35 19.55
N ILE A 107 11.30 19.18 18.23
CA ILE A 107 11.83 20.13 17.25
C ILE A 107 11.12 21.49 17.38
N ALA A 108 9.79 21.51 17.51
CA ALA A 108 9.04 22.74 17.70
C ALA A 108 9.50 23.52 18.94
N ALA A 109 9.72 22.82 20.05
CA ALA A 109 10.21 23.44 21.28
C ALA A 109 11.64 24.02 21.13
N ILE A 110 12.51 23.39 20.33
CA ILE A 110 13.83 23.96 20.00
C ILE A 110 13.65 25.27 19.22
N VAL A 111 12.79 25.27 18.19
CA VAL A 111 12.52 26.45 17.36
C VAL A 111 11.98 27.61 18.20
N GLU A 112 11.00 27.35 19.08
CA GLU A 112 10.39 28.37 19.95
C GLU A 112 11.41 29.01 20.92
N ARG A 113 12.32 28.21 21.49
CA ARG A 113 13.37 28.73 22.37
C ARG A 113 14.37 29.60 21.61
N SER A 114 14.72 29.21 20.39
CA SER A 114 15.64 29.96 19.54
C SER A 114 15.04 31.30 19.08
N THR A 115 13.75 31.33 18.72
CA THR A 115 13.06 32.58 18.33
C THR A 115 12.78 33.50 19.51
N THR A 116 12.54 32.96 20.71
CA THR A 116 12.36 33.76 21.94
C THR A 116 13.67 34.36 22.45
N SER A 117 14.83 33.76 22.13
CA SER A 117 16.15 34.28 22.56
C SER A 117 16.69 35.45 21.74
N ALA A 118 15.96 35.92 20.73
CA ALA A 118 16.32 37.12 19.96
C ALA A 118 15.56 38.36 20.47
N PRO A 119 16.11 39.05 21.49
CA PRO A 119 16.10 40.50 21.47
C PRO A 119 17.53 40.99 21.67
N SER A 120 18.22 41.38 20.60
CA SER A 120 19.36 42.28 20.75
C SER A 120 19.63 43.12 19.50
N ARG A 121 19.26 44.40 19.66
CA ARG A 121 19.73 45.63 18.99
C ARG A 121 19.17 46.00 17.63
#